data_AF-A0A350I3U7-F1
#
_entry.id   AF-A0A350I3U7-F1
#
_cell.length_a   1.000
_cell.length_b   1.000
_cell.length_c   1.000
_cell.angle_alpha   90.00
_cell.angle_beta   90.00
_cell.angle_gamma   90.00
#
_symmetry.space_group_name_H-M   'P 1'
#
loop_
_entity.id
_entity.type
_entity.pdbx_description
1 polymer ?
#
loop_
_entity_poly.entity_id
_entity_poly.type
_entity_poly.pdbx_seq_one_letter_code
_entity_poly.pdbx_strand_id
1 'polypeptide(L)'
;WLDSEGVYLNDFPADQYYSQFSTASSGVPAYGDSVWVGSWPDGGDQMPGDLKGEGYGNGSFPHSKGRFMGRFALERHGNGINVGFVDGHTERVSVQGLWMLNWHKENIPNPDIELR
;
A
#
# COMPACT_ATOMS: atom_id res chain seq x y z
N TRP A 1 6.77 2.00 -13.57
CA TRP A 1 5.58 1.84 -14.44
C TRP A 1 5.73 2.81 -15.58
N LEU A 2 5.13 2.50 -16.72
CA LEU A 2 5.19 3.42 -17.84
C LEU A 2 4.08 4.47 -17.68
N ASP A 3 4.37 5.73 -17.96
CA ASP A 3 3.35 6.76 -18.13
C ASP A 3 2.51 6.48 -19.39
N SER A 4 1.56 7.38 -19.69
CA SER A 4 0.75 7.30 -20.90
C SER A 4 1.54 7.38 -22.21
N GLU A 5 2.83 7.74 -22.13
CA GLU A 5 3.75 7.85 -23.25
C GLU A 5 4.74 6.67 -23.31
N GLY A 6 4.61 5.68 -22.41
CA GLY A 6 5.47 4.52 -22.41
C GLY A 6 6.81 4.73 -21.69
N VAL A 7 6.96 5.81 -20.90
CA VAL A 7 8.21 6.16 -20.21
C VAL A 7 8.18 5.70 -18.76
N TYR A 8 9.26 5.07 -18.29
CA TYR A 8 9.38 4.71 -16.88
C TYR A 8 9.29 5.96 -16.01
N LEU A 9 8.20 6.04 -15.25
CA LEU A 9 8.02 7.03 -14.21
C LEU A 9 9.12 6.86 -13.15
N ASN A 10 9.87 7.92 -12.90
CA ASN A 10 10.84 8.06 -11.81
C ASN A 10 10.15 8.24 -10.44
N ASP A 11 8.83 8.04 -10.37
CA ASP A 11 8.00 8.29 -9.19
C ASP A 11 8.39 7.42 -7.98
N PHE A 12 9.21 6.38 -8.20
CA PHE A 12 9.70 5.50 -7.16
C PHE A 12 11.21 5.36 -7.20
N PRO A 13 11.91 5.82 -6.15
CA PRO A 13 13.32 5.57 -5.98
C PRO A 13 13.57 4.05 -5.88
N ALA A 14 14.36 3.49 -6.80
CA ALA A 14 14.63 2.04 -6.85
C ALA A 14 15.39 1.54 -5.60
N ASP A 15 16.03 2.45 -4.88
CA ASP A 15 16.72 2.21 -3.61
C ASP A 15 15.74 1.98 -2.45
N GLN A 16 14.56 2.60 -2.45
CA GLN A 16 13.55 2.44 -1.40
C GLN A 16 12.92 1.05 -1.35
N TYR A 17 12.68 0.43 -2.51
CA TYR A 17 11.98 -0.84 -2.62
C TYR A 17 12.94 -2.04 -2.73
N TYR A 18 12.44 -3.22 -2.39
CA TYR A 18 13.18 -4.47 -2.54
C TYR A 18 13.09 -4.95 -3.99
N SER A 19 14.24 -5.10 -4.65
CA SER A 19 14.31 -5.70 -5.99
C SER A 19 14.40 -7.23 -5.97
N GLN A 20 14.70 -7.80 -4.80
CA GLN A 20 14.83 -9.25 -4.59
C GLN A 20 14.10 -9.66 -3.31
N PHE A 21 13.25 -10.67 -3.44
CA PHE A 21 12.47 -11.22 -2.34
C PHE A 21 13.36 -11.71 -1.18
N SER A 22 14.52 -12.28 -1.50
CA SER A 22 15.53 -12.76 -0.54
C SER A 22 16.19 -11.66 0.31
N THR A 23 16.00 -10.38 -0.03
CA THR A 23 16.60 -9.24 0.69
C THR A 23 15.61 -8.52 1.61
N ALA A 24 14.32 -8.89 1.54
CA ALA A 24 13.29 -8.36 2.42
C ALA A 24 13.21 -9.18 3.72
N SER A 25 12.91 -8.54 4.84
CA SER A 25 12.66 -9.25 6.10
C SER A 25 11.30 -9.96 6.05
N SER A 26 11.11 -10.97 6.91
CA SER A 26 9.90 -11.82 6.93
C SER A 26 8.60 -11.03 7.03
N GLY A 27 8.57 -9.97 7.83
CA GLY A 27 7.40 -9.12 8.06
C GLY A 27 7.14 -8.05 7.00
N VAL A 28 7.86 -8.04 5.88
CA VAL A 28 7.56 -7.14 4.75
C VAL A 28 6.35 -7.69 3.98
N PRO A 29 5.33 -6.86 3.72
CA PRO A 29 4.22 -7.24 2.84
C PRO A 29 4.69 -7.53 1.42
N ALA A 30 4.21 -8.65 0.85
CA ALA A 30 4.51 -9.07 -0.52
C ALA A 30 3.32 -8.83 -1.47
N TYR A 31 2.09 -9.11 -1.01
CA TYR A 31 0.86 -8.90 -1.76
C TYR A 31 -0.33 -8.75 -0.80
N GLY A 32 -1.44 -8.20 -1.28
CA GLY A 32 -2.64 -8.03 -0.46
C GLY A 32 -3.89 -7.80 -1.30
N ASP A 33 -5.06 -7.96 -0.67
CA ASP A 33 -6.34 -7.67 -1.30
C ASP A 33 -6.49 -6.17 -1.58
N SER A 34 -6.80 -5.82 -2.83
CA SER A 34 -6.83 -4.43 -3.30
C SER A 34 -7.89 -4.20 -4.38
N VAL A 35 -8.13 -2.94 -4.69
CA VAL A 35 -9.00 -2.48 -5.79
C VAL A 35 -8.23 -2.27 -7.11
N TRP A 36 -6.90 -2.40 -7.12
CA TRP A 36 -6.06 -2.12 -8.29
C TRP A 36 -4.89 -3.11 -8.40
N VAL A 37 -4.39 -3.35 -9.61
CA VAL A 37 -3.38 -4.38 -9.92
C VAL A 37 -1.99 -4.18 -9.28
N GLY A 38 -1.72 -3.02 -8.69
CA GLY A 38 -0.44 -2.73 -8.03
C GLY A 38 -0.47 -1.46 -7.21
N SER A 39 0.52 -1.28 -6.34
CA SER A 39 0.64 -0.13 -5.44
C SER A 39 2.05 -0.01 -4.83
N TRP A 40 2.35 1.12 -4.20
CA TRP A 40 3.60 1.40 -3.46
C TRP A 40 3.27 2.11 -2.15
N PRO A 41 2.68 1.40 -1.18
CA PRO A 41 2.23 2.04 0.03
C PRO A 41 3.39 2.59 0.85
N ASP A 42 3.14 3.73 1.47
CA ASP A 42 4.07 4.46 2.33
C ASP A 42 3.30 4.90 3.59
N GLY A 43 3.92 4.88 4.77
CA GLY A 43 3.27 5.34 6.00
C GLY A 43 2.85 6.82 6.00
N GLY A 44 3.41 7.63 5.10
CA GLY A 44 2.98 9.01 4.83
C GLY A 44 1.79 9.13 3.87
N ASP A 45 1.23 8.02 3.36
CA ASP A 45 0.05 8.07 2.52
C ASP A 45 -1.17 8.61 3.28
N GLN A 46 -1.99 9.40 2.60
CA GLN A 46 -3.20 9.97 3.18
C GLN A 46 -4.27 8.87 3.36
N MET A 47 -5.11 8.99 4.39
CA MET A 47 -6.33 8.17 4.49
C MET A 47 -7.26 8.53 3.30
N PRO A 48 -7.78 7.55 2.53
CA PRO A 48 -8.77 7.81 1.49
C PRO A 48 -10.05 8.45 2.05
N GLY A 49 -10.84 9.08 1.18
CA GLY A 49 -12.09 9.76 1.58
C GLY A 49 -13.20 8.79 2.01
N ASP A 50 -13.11 7.54 1.58
CA ASP A 50 -13.96 6.43 1.95
C ASP A 50 -13.20 5.10 1.80
N LEU A 51 -13.78 4.05 2.33
CA LEU A 51 -13.24 2.69 2.26
C LEU A 51 -14.00 1.81 1.26
N LYS A 52 -14.87 2.38 0.43
CA LYS A 52 -15.74 1.61 -0.50
C LYS A 52 -15.09 1.34 -1.84
N GLY A 53 -13.84 1.79 -2.02
CA GLY A 53 -13.13 1.69 -3.27
C GLY A 53 -13.42 2.84 -4.22
N GLU A 54 -13.95 3.97 -3.73
CA GLU A 54 -13.95 5.22 -4.51
C GLU A 54 -12.60 5.97 -4.38
N GLY A 55 -11.66 5.38 -3.64
CA GLY A 55 -10.26 5.79 -3.55
C GLY A 55 -10.09 7.15 -2.87
N TYR A 56 -9.28 8.03 -3.47
CA TYR A 56 -9.05 9.39 -2.97
C TYR A 56 -10.09 10.41 -3.50
N GLY A 57 -11.19 9.90 -4.07
CA GLY A 57 -12.31 10.68 -4.59
C GLY A 57 -12.74 10.21 -5.99
N ASN A 58 -14.05 10.05 -6.16
CA ASN A 58 -14.74 9.82 -7.45
C ASN A 58 -14.19 8.61 -8.24
N GLY A 59 -13.96 7.49 -7.56
CA GLY A 59 -13.46 6.25 -8.17
C GLY A 59 -11.98 6.28 -8.57
N SER A 60 -11.22 7.32 -8.18
CA SER A 60 -9.84 7.49 -8.62
C SER A 60 -8.84 6.82 -7.67
N PHE A 61 -7.92 6.03 -8.26
CA PHE A 61 -6.74 5.48 -7.60
C PHE A 61 -5.48 6.17 -8.11
N PRO A 62 -5.24 7.43 -7.72
CA PRO A 62 -4.16 8.23 -8.27
C PRO A 62 -2.82 7.50 -8.18
N HIS A 63 -2.04 7.63 -9.24
CA HIS A 63 -0.68 7.14 -9.30
C HIS A 63 0.24 8.26 -8.82
N SER A 64 0.21 8.56 -7.53
CA SER A 64 1.01 9.64 -6.95
C SER A 64 1.46 9.29 -5.54
N LYS A 65 2.70 9.64 -5.18
CA LYS A 65 3.20 9.54 -3.80
C LYS A 65 2.22 10.18 -2.81
N GLY A 66 2.05 9.56 -1.65
CA GLY A 66 1.10 10.01 -0.63
C GLY A 66 -0.32 9.45 -0.82
N ARG A 67 -0.53 8.55 -1.79
CA ARG A 67 -1.85 8.02 -2.13
C ARG A 67 -1.90 6.52 -2.49
N PHE A 68 -0.89 5.72 -2.19
CA PHE A 68 -0.88 4.32 -2.63
C PHE A 68 -1.60 3.35 -1.67
N MET A 69 -1.58 3.63 -0.37
CA MET A 69 -2.23 2.82 0.67
C MET A 69 -3.74 2.66 0.46
N GLY A 70 -4.41 3.72 -0.01
CA GLY A 70 -5.83 3.72 -0.36
C GLY A 70 -6.29 2.68 -1.37
N ARG A 71 -5.37 2.01 -2.09
CA ARG A 71 -5.70 0.85 -2.96
C ARG A 71 -5.96 -0.42 -2.15
N PHE A 72 -5.47 -0.49 -0.91
CA PHE A 72 -5.71 -1.59 0.04
C PHE A 72 -6.72 -1.20 1.11
N ALA A 73 -6.74 0.07 1.54
CA ALA A 73 -7.61 0.56 2.62
C ALA A 73 -9.09 0.51 2.24
N LEU A 74 -9.74 -0.62 2.51
CA LEU A 74 -11.10 -0.94 2.07
C LEU A 74 -11.93 -1.55 3.21
N GLU A 75 -13.23 -1.28 3.22
CA GLU A 75 -14.24 -1.91 4.08
C GLU A 75 -14.60 -3.27 3.47
N ARG A 76 -13.61 -4.16 3.43
CA ARG A 76 -13.80 -5.58 3.13
C ARG A 76 -13.40 -6.42 4.33
N HIS A 77 -13.86 -7.67 4.36
CA HIS A 77 -13.54 -8.67 5.40
C HIS A 77 -13.69 -8.13 6.84
N GLY A 78 -14.73 -7.33 7.08
CA GLY A 78 -15.05 -6.73 8.37
C GLY A 78 -14.10 -5.60 8.81
N ASN A 79 -13.67 -4.72 7.90
CA ASN A 79 -12.66 -3.68 8.12
C ASN A 79 -11.24 -4.23 8.35
N GLY A 80 -10.90 -5.30 7.62
CA GLY A 80 -9.56 -5.85 7.61
C GLY A 80 -9.18 -6.35 6.22
N ILE A 81 -7.89 -6.31 5.93
CA ILE A 81 -7.30 -6.70 4.66
C ILE A 81 -6.41 -7.91 4.91
N ASN A 82 -6.56 -8.94 4.09
CA ASN A 82 -5.63 -10.05 4.10
C ASN A 82 -4.35 -9.63 3.38
N VAL A 83 -3.23 -9.68 4.09
CA VAL A 83 -1.90 -9.32 3.59
C VAL A 83 -1.02 -10.56 3.68
N GLY A 84 -0.39 -10.91 2.56
CA GLY A 84 0.62 -11.96 2.48
C GLY A 84 2.01 -11.36 2.63
N PHE A 85 2.85 -12.00 3.44
CA PHE A 85 4.17 -11.52 3.82
C PHE A 85 5.29 -12.33 3.17
N VAL A 86 6.52 -11.82 3.26
CA VAL A 86 7.70 -12.43 2.63
C VAL A 86 8.01 -13.83 3.15
N ASP A 87 7.73 -14.14 4.40
CA ASP A 87 7.88 -15.51 4.93
C ASP A 87 6.76 -16.49 4.49
N GLY A 88 5.79 -16.01 3.71
CA GLY A 88 4.68 -16.80 3.18
C GLY A 88 3.47 -16.91 4.10
N HIS A 89 3.49 -16.32 5.30
CA HIS A 89 2.28 -16.24 6.11
C HIS A 89 1.32 -15.18 5.56
N THR A 90 0.04 -15.33 5.93
CA THR A 90 -0.99 -14.34 5.66
C THR A 90 -1.66 -13.97 6.96
N GLU A 91 -1.86 -12.67 7.19
CA GLU A 91 -2.61 -12.20 8.35
C GLU A 91 -3.68 -11.18 7.93
N ARG A 92 -4.70 -11.04 8.77
CA ARG A 92 -5.74 -10.03 8.61
C ARG A 92 -5.30 -8.76 9.34
N VAL A 93 -4.98 -7.72 8.58
CA VAL A 93 -4.55 -6.42 9.07
C VAL A 93 -5.74 -5.45 9.08
N SER A 94 -5.95 -4.69 10.15
CA SER A 94 -6.99 -3.65 10.14
C SER A 94 -6.66 -2.56 9.11
N VAL A 95 -7.66 -1.79 8.66
CA VAL A 95 -7.40 -0.69 7.71
C VAL A 95 -6.34 0.29 8.23
N GLN A 96 -6.42 0.69 9.50
CA GLN A 96 -5.38 1.54 10.12
C GLN A 96 -4.04 0.79 10.27
N GLY A 97 -4.08 -0.52 10.56
CA GLY A 97 -2.89 -1.35 10.68
C GLY A 97 -2.03 -1.39 9.42
N LEU A 98 -2.60 -1.11 8.23
CA LEU A 98 -1.83 -1.00 6.99
C LEU A 98 -0.73 0.07 7.08
N TRP A 99 -0.96 1.17 7.81
CA TRP A 99 0.03 2.23 8.04
C TRP A 99 1.10 1.87 9.07
N MET A 100 0.94 0.75 9.79
CA MET A 100 1.93 0.23 10.71
C MET A 100 2.87 -0.79 10.08
N LEU A 101 2.54 -1.30 8.89
CA LEU A 101 3.34 -2.31 8.19
C LEU A 101 4.61 -1.70 7.60
N ASN A 102 5.66 -2.51 7.48
CA ASN A 102 6.93 -2.13 6.87
C ASN A 102 6.94 -2.46 5.36
N TRP A 103 6.40 -1.56 4.53
CA TRP A 103 6.22 -1.79 3.08
C TRP A 103 7.51 -1.78 2.27
N HIS A 104 8.51 -0.98 2.68
CA HIS A 104 9.75 -0.78 1.96
C HIS A 104 10.88 -0.37 2.93
N LYS A 105 12.13 -0.28 2.47
CA LYS A 105 13.33 -0.17 3.34
C LYS A 105 13.36 1.08 4.22
N GLU A 106 12.73 2.15 3.74
CA GLU A 106 12.70 3.47 4.38
C GLU A 106 11.31 3.81 4.93
N ASN A 107 10.40 2.84 4.98
CA ASN A 107 9.03 3.10 5.40
C ASN A 107 9.01 3.53 6.88
N ILE A 108 8.31 4.64 7.15
CA ILE A 108 8.09 5.14 8.50
C ILE A 108 6.65 4.83 8.88
N PRO A 109 6.39 3.90 9.82
CA PRO A 109 5.05 3.60 10.31
C PRO A 109 4.33 4.85 10.83
N ASN A 110 3.03 4.94 10.59
CA ASN A 110 2.20 6.05 11.05
C ASN A 110 1.12 5.56 12.04
N PRO A 111 1.40 5.62 13.36
CA PRO A 111 0.46 5.22 14.40
C PRO A 111 -0.69 6.22 14.58
N ASP A 112 -0.55 7.44 14.05
CA ASP A 112 -1.49 8.55 14.25
C ASP A 112 -2.52 8.65 13.11
N ILE A 113 -2.58 7.67 12.20
CA ILE A 113 -3.56 7.69 11.11
C ILE A 113 -4.98 7.43 11.65
N GLU A 114 -5.86 8.39 11.38
CA GLU A 114 -7.27 8.31 11.79
C GLU A 114 -8.16 7.91 10.62
N LEU A 115 -9.12 7.03 10.90
CA LEU A 115 -10.26 6.80 10.01
C LEU A 115 -11.13 8.07 10.00
N ARG A 116 -11.51 8.52 8.82
CA ARG A 116 -12.42 9.67 8.64
C ARG A 116 -13.88 9.23 8.60
#